data_AF-A0ABD3E3J8-F1
#
_entry.id   AF-A0ABD3E3J8-F1
#
_cell.length_a   1.000
_cell.length_b   1.000
_cell.length_c   1.000
_cell.angle_alpha   90.00
_cell.angle_beta   90.00
_cell.angle_gamma   90.00
#
_symmetry.space_group_name_H-M   'P 1'
#
loop_
_entity.id
_entity.type
_entity.pdbx_description
1 polymer ?
#
loop_
_entity_poly.entity_id
_entity_poly.type
_entity_poly.pdbx_seq_one_letter_code
_entity_poly.pdbx_strand_id
1 'polypeptide(L)'
;MVAGGEKEAERHLPELGSSDGITIPIEDIVTSRVWSMRYRFWPNNKSRMYVLENTGDFVRLNGLEEGDFIVLYSHTKCSKYMIRGIKVREPETKTEGKKPTKRNLYS
;
A
#
# COMPACT_ATOMS: atom_id res chain seq x y z
N MET A 1 -0.51 -7.39 -2.04
CA MET A 1 0.69 -7.05 -2.82
C MET A 1 0.44 -5.76 -3.56
N VAL A 2 1.47 -4.94 -3.77
CA VAL A 2 1.38 -3.70 -4.56
C VAL A 2 2.34 -3.82 -5.73
N ALA A 3 1.92 -3.37 -6.92
CA ALA A 3 2.73 -3.39 -8.12
C ALA A 3 3.24 -1.98 -8.45
N GLY A 4 4.48 -1.90 -8.93
CA GLY A 4 5.12 -0.66 -9.40
C GLY A 4 5.66 -0.80 -10.82
N GLY A 5 5.80 0.31 -11.53
CA GLY A 5 6.39 0.34 -12.87
C GLY A 5 7.91 0.16 -12.82
N GLU A 6 8.46 -0.49 -13.86
CA GLU A 6 9.90 -0.81 -14.01
C GLU A 6 10.82 0.39 -13.78
N LYS A 7 10.56 1.53 -14.44
CA LYS A 7 11.43 2.73 -14.32
C LYS A 7 11.51 3.29 -12.90
N GLU A 8 10.39 3.34 -12.18
CA GLU A 8 10.35 3.87 -10.81
C GLU A 8 11.02 2.90 -9.84
N ALA A 9 10.81 1.60 -10.04
CA ALA A 9 11.41 0.55 -9.23
C ALA A 9 12.95 0.54 -9.38
N GLU A 10 13.47 0.54 -10.60
CA GLU A 10 14.91 0.51 -10.87
C GLU A 10 15.65 1.78 -10.40
N ARG A 11 14.95 2.92 -10.35
CA ARG A 11 15.54 4.20 -9.90
C ARG A 11 15.63 4.31 -8.37
N HIS A 12 14.66 3.75 -7.65
CA HIS A 12 14.45 4.05 -6.23
C HIS A 12 14.61 2.85 -5.29
N LEU A 13 14.59 1.63 -5.82
CA LEU A 13 14.71 0.38 -5.07
C LEU A 13 16.00 -0.37 -5.47
N PRO A 14 16.46 -1.33 -4.67
CA PRO A 14 17.68 -2.08 -4.98
C PRO A 14 17.54 -2.86 -6.29
N GLU A 15 18.62 -3.00 -7.04
CA GLU A 15 18.62 -3.85 -8.22
C GLU A 15 18.41 -5.32 -7.83
N LEU A 16 17.62 -6.05 -8.61
CA LEU A 16 17.35 -7.47 -8.42
C LEU A 16 18.07 -8.29 -9.49
N GLY A 17 19.01 -9.14 -9.06
CA GLY A 17 19.70 -10.08 -9.95
C GLY A 17 18.86 -11.30 -10.35
N SER A 18 17.78 -11.60 -9.62
CA SER A 18 16.86 -12.70 -9.92
C SER A 18 15.41 -12.35 -9.58
N SER A 19 14.46 -13.12 -10.15
CA SER A 19 13.03 -12.94 -9.90
C SER A 19 12.60 -13.31 -8.47
N ASP A 20 13.44 -14.00 -7.72
CA ASP A 20 13.11 -14.43 -6.35
C ASP A 20 13.03 -13.25 -5.38
N GLY A 21 13.67 -12.13 -5.74
CA GLY A 21 13.62 -10.89 -4.99
C GLY A 21 14.40 -10.95 -3.67
N ILE A 22 14.18 -9.94 -2.85
CA ILE A 22 14.82 -9.75 -1.55
C ILE A 22 13.79 -9.35 -0.49
N THR A 23 14.09 -9.62 0.78
CA THR A 23 13.31 -9.07 1.90
C THR A 23 13.93 -7.75 2.33
N ILE A 24 13.12 -6.70 2.39
CA ILE A 24 13.53 -5.35 2.78
C ILE A 24 12.82 -4.99 4.10
N PRO A 25 13.56 -4.61 5.15
CA PRO A 25 12.96 -3.97 6.32
C PRO A 25 12.54 -2.54 5.96
N ILE A 26 11.26 -2.23 6.16
CA ILE A 26 10.69 -0.90 5.86
C ILE A 26 10.02 -0.35 7.11
N GLU A 27 10.47 0.82 7.57
CA GLU A 27 9.98 1.45 8.80
C GLU A 27 8.75 2.33 8.52
N ASP A 28 7.67 2.12 9.26
CA ASP A 28 6.49 2.97 9.22
C ASP A 28 6.77 4.30 9.92
N ILE A 29 6.60 5.40 9.21
CA ILE A 29 6.88 6.75 9.72
C ILE A 29 5.94 7.12 10.89
N VAL A 30 4.71 6.60 10.91
CA VAL A 30 3.69 6.97 11.90
C VAL A 30 3.82 6.11 13.15
N THR A 31 4.02 4.81 12.98
CA THR A 31 4.01 3.85 14.10
C THR A 31 5.40 3.42 14.55
N SER A 32 6.45 3.78 13.82
CA SER A 32 7.83 3.28 13.98
C SER A 32 7.95 1.75 13.91
N ARG A 33 6.91 1.06 13.44
CA ARG A 33 6.93 -0.39 13.23
C ARG A 33 7.77 -0.72 12.01
N VAL A 34 8.61 -1.75 12.13
CA VAL A 34 9.35 -2.29 10.99
C VAL A 34 8.57 -3.43 10.33
N TRP A 35 8.39 -3.32 9.01
CA TRP A 35 7.73 -4.30 8.18
C TRP A 35 8.75 -5.07 7.33
N SER A 36 8.70 -6.40 7.38
CA SER A 36 9.48 -7.27 6.50
C SER A 36 8.72 -7.50 5.19
N MET A 37 8.94 -6.61 4.23
CA MET A 37 8.30 -6.68 2.91
C MET A 37 9.18 -7.42 1.93
N ARG A 38 8.58 -8.19 1.01
CA ARG A 38 9.35 -8.89 -0.03
C ARG A 38 9.23 -8.13 -1.35
N TYR A 39 10.35 -7.65 -1.85
CA TYR A 39 10.45 -6.94 -3.10
C TYR A 39 10.99 -7.86 -4.19
N ARG A 40 10.21 -8.10 -5.25
CA ARG A 40 10.60 -8.99 -6.34
C ARG A 40 10.04 -8.51 -7.68
N PHE A 41 10.42 -9.18 -8.77
CA PHE A 41 9.80 -8.94 -10.07
C PHE A 41 9.25 -10.21 -10.69
N TRP A 42 8.23 -10.03 -11.54
CA TRP A 42 7.73 -11.05 -12.45
C TRP A 42 8.15 -10.71 -13.87
N PRO A 43 8.60 -11.70 -14.67
CA PRO A 43 8.82 -11.50 -16.09
C PRO A 43 7.52 -11.03 -16.77
N ASN A 44 7.60 -9.98 -17.59
CA ASN A 44 6.49 -9.50 -18.41
C ASN A 44 7.00 -9.19 -19.83
N ASN A 45 6.96 -10.19 -20.72
CA ASN A 45 7.53 -10.11 -22.07
C ASN A 45 9.00 -9.67 -22.04
N LYS A 46 9.32 -8.46 -22.54
CA LYS A 46 10.66 -7.87 -22.55
C LYS A 46 10.93 -6.92 -21.37
N SER A 47 10.03 -6.88 -20.39
CA SER A 47 10.03 -5.98 -19.24
C SER A 47 9.85 -6.77 -17.94
N ARG A 48 9.92 -6.07 -16.81
CA ARG A 48 9.73 -6.61 -15.46
C ARG A 48 8.57 -5.88 -14.76
N MET A 49 7.65 -6.65 -14.18
CA MET A 49 6.64 -6.11 -13.27
C MET A 49 7.13 -6.26 -11.84
N TYR A 50 7.37 -5.14 -11.17
CA TYR A 50 7.88 -5.13 -9.80
C TYR A 50 6.74 -5.19 -8.80
N VAL A 51 6.96 -5.98 -7.75
CA VAL A 51 5.95 -6.29 -6.74
C VAL A 51 6.55 -6.15 -5.35
N LEU A 52 5.80 -5.49 -4.48
CA LEU A 52 5.98 -5.53 -3.03
C LEU A 52 4.93 -6.48 -2.42
N GLU A 53 5.39 -7.63 -1.96
CA GLU A 53 4.62 -8.66 -1.27
C GLU A 53 4.63 -8.41 0.24
N ASN A 54 3.78 -9.14 0.99
CA ASN A 54 3.58 -9.02 2.44
C ASN A 54 3.02 -7.66 2.94
N THR A 55 2.43 -6.86 2.04
CA THR A 55 1.84 -5.56 2.38
C THR A 55 0.48 -5.63 3.08
N GLY A 56 -0.13 -6.81 3.21
CA GLY A 56 -1.53 -6.97 3.64
C GLY A 56 -1.81 -6.41 5.03
N ASP A 57 -0.93 -6.69 6.00
CA ASP A 57 -1.09 -6.19 7.36
C ASP A 57 -0.94 -4.68 7.44
N PHE A 58 0.03 -4.11 6.71
CA PHE A 58 0.23 -2.68 6.62
C PHE A 58 -1.00 -1.98 6.03
N VAL A 59 -1.53 -2.49 4.92
CA VAL A 59 -2.75 -1.99 4.26
C VAL A 59 -3.94 -2.03 5.23
N ARG A 60 -4.14 -3.17 5.91
CA ARG A 60 -5.26 -3.35 6.84
C ARG A 60 -5.17 -2.41 8.05
N LEU A 61 -4.00 -2.25 8.66
CA LEU A 61 -3.82 -1.37 9.82
C LEU A 61 -3.97 0.11 9.48
N ASN A 62 -3.55 0.52 8.28
CA ASN A 62 -3.74 1.88 7.79
C ASN A 62 -5.14 2.09 7.16
N GLY A 63 -5.94 1.02 7.07
CA GLY A 63 -7.28 1.02 6.46
C GLY A 63 -7.28 1.47 5.00
N LEU A 64 -6.21 1.17 4.25
CA LEU A 64 -6.06 1.62 2.86
C LEU A 64 -6.93 0.79 1.93
N GLU A 65 -7.54 1.46 0.96
CA GLU A 65 -8.42 0.87 -0.05
C GLU A 65 -7.96 1.20 -1.47
N GLU A 66 -8.68 0.68 -2.48
CA GLU A 66 -8.38 1.01 -3.87
C GLU A 66 -8.56 2.51 -4.13
N GLY A 67 -7.52 3.13 -4.69
CA GLY A 67 -7.44 4.57 -4.91
C GLY A 67 -6.67 5.34 -3.83
N ASP A 68 -6.35 4.70 -2.71
CA ASP A 68 -5.38 5.22 -1.74
C ASP A 68 -3.94 4.96 -2.19
N PHE A 69 -2.99 5.68 -1.60
CA PHE A 69 -1.58 5.57 -1.96
C PHE A 69 -0.74 4.95 -0.85
N ILE A 70 0.25 4.16 -1.26
CA ILE A 70 1.41 3.82 -0.43
C ILE A 70 2.60 4.60 -0.98
N VAL A 71 3.26 5.35 -0.11
CA VAL A 71 4.47 6.09 -0.44
C VAL A 71 5.65 5.42 0.24
N LEU A 72 6.67 5.09 -0.56
CA LEU A 72 7.96 4.62 -0.08
C LEU A 72 8.98 5.76 -0.17
N TYR A 73 9.71 5.95 0.92
CA TYR A 73 10.85 6.85 0.98
C TYR A 73 12.11 6.01 1.10
N SER A 74 13.17 6.42 0.41
CA SER A 74 14.50 5.82 0.56
C SER A 74 15.46 6.87 1.10
N HIS A 75 16.25 6.49 2.10
CA HIS A 75 17.32 7.33 2.57
C HIS A 75 18.57 7.10 1.72
N THR A 76 18.95 8.12 0.96
CA THR A 76 19.99 8.07 -0.09
C THR A 76 21.37 7.61 0.37
N LYS A 77 21.66 7.62 1.68
CA LYS A 77 23.00 7.32 2.22
C LYS A 77 23.12 5.98 2.94
N CYS A 78 22.01 5.39 3.40
CA CYS A 78 22.07 4.22 4.29
C CYS A 78 21.12 3.09 3.87
N SER A 79 20.55 3.15 2.66
CA SER A 79 19.65 2.13 2.12
C SER A 79 18.51 1.74 3.07
N LYS A 80 18.07 2.70 3.89
CA LYS A 80 16.90 2.55 4.76
C LYS A 80 15.66 2.97 4.00
N TYR A 81 14.60 2.19 4.15
CA TYR A 81 13.32 2.45 3.54
C TYR A 81 12.29 2.80 4.61
N MET A 82 11.44 3.75 4.28
CA MET A 82 10.31 4.15 5.11
C MET A 82 9.01 4.08 4.30
N ILE A 83 7.90 3.83 4.97
CA ILE A 83 6.57 3.68 4.35
C ILE A 83 5.53 4.57 5.01
N ARG A 84 4.60 5.06 4.20
CA ARG A 84 3.41 5.78 4.65
C ARG A 84 2.19 5.45 3.79
N GLY A 85 1.05 5.25 4.44
CA GLY A 85 -0.25 5.16 3.79
C GLY A 85 -0.89 6.55 3.69
N ILE A 86 -1.45 6.89 2.54
CA ILE A 86 -2.14 8.16 2.29
C ILE A 86 -3.56 7.84 1.85
N LYS A 87 -4.54 8.23 2.68
CA LYS A 87 -5.95 8.18 2.33
C LYS A 87 -6.32 9.37 1.45
N VAL A 88 -6.96 9.10 0.32
CA VAL A 88 -7.36 10.14 -0.65
C VAL A 88 -8.81 10.55 -0.46
N ARG A 89 -9.64 9.66 0.09
CA ARG A 89 -11.05 9.93 0.40
C ARG A 89 -11.23 10.12 1.90
N GLU A 90 -12.09 11.06 2.28
CA GLU A 90 -12.53 11.17 3.67
C GLU A 90 -13.33 9.92 4.05
N PRO A 91 -13.24 9.45 5.32
CA PRO A 91 -14.08 8.36 5.77
C PRO A 91 -15.53 8.82 5.66
N GLU A 92 -16.30 8.17 4.79
CA GLU A 92 -17.75 8.35 4.75
C GLU A 92 -18.27 8.00 6.15
N THR A 93 -18.70 9.02 6.89
CA THR A 93 -19.45 8.84 8.13
C THR A 93 -20.72 8.10 7.74
N LYS A 94 -20.76 6.79 8.01
CA LYS A 94 -21.98 5.99 7.84
C LYS A 94 -23.04 6.56 8.79
N THR A 95 -23.87 7.47 8.30
CA THR A 95 -25.08 7.92 8.99
C THR A 95 -26.05 6.75 8.95
N GLU A 96 -26.29 6.12 10.11
CA GLU A 96 -27.35 5.13 10.30
C GLU A 96 -28.69 5.71 9.84
N GLY A 97 -29.21 5.18 8.73
CA GLY A 97 -30.54 5.49 8.24
C GLY A 97 -31.61 4.98 9.21
N LYS A 98 -32.08 5.84 10.11
CA LYS A 98 -33.35 5.64 10.81
C LYS A 98 -34.47 5.55 9.77
N LYS A 99 -35.06 4.36 9.59
CA LYS A 99 -36.31 4.18 8.84
C LYS A 99 -37.42 4.97 9.55
N PRO A 100 -38.11 5.93 8.91
CA PRO A 100 -39.33 6.48 9.47
C PRO A 100 -40.50 5.51 9.20
N THR A 101 -41.12 5.06 10.29
CA THR A 101 -42.37 4.30 10.35
C THR A 101 -43.48 5.03 9.60
N LYS A 102 -44.08 4.39 8.59
CA LYS A 102 -45.31 4.88 7.95
C LYS A 102 -46.45 4.86 8.99
N ARG A 103 -46.86 6.03 9.49
CA ARG A 103 -48.19 6.20 10.07
C ARG A 103 -49.14 6.41 8.91
N ASN A 104 -49.98 5.41 8.64
CA ASN A 104 -51.15 5.60 7.79
C ASN A 104 -52.09 6.55 8.52
N LEU A 105 -52.41 7.67 7.87
CA LEU A 105 -53.42 8.61 8.33
C LEU A 105 -54.40 8.79 7.16
N TYR A 106 -55.55 8.12 7.21
CA TYR A 106 -56.76 8.58 6.54
C TYR A 106 -57.98 8.23 7.40
N SER A 107 -58.84 9.24 7.48
CA SER A 107 -60.19 9.38 8.04
C SER A 107 -61.04 8.12 8.18
#